data_AF-A0A3M1GZB0-F1
#
_entry.id   AF-A0A3M1GZB0-F1
#
_cell.length_a   1.000
_cell.length_b   1.000
_cell.length_c   1.000
_cell.angle_alpha   90.00
_cell.angle_beta   90.00
_cell.angle_gamma   90.00
#
_symmetry.space_group_name_H-M   'P 1'
#
loop_
_entity.id
_entity.type
_entity.pdbx_description
1 polymer ?
#
loop_
_entity_poly.entity_id
_entity_poly.type
_entity_poly.pdbx_seq_one_letter_code
_entity_poly.pdbx_strand_id
1 'polypeptide(L)'
;MTIKITVRDNDSLETVLKRFKRICDKEGIKKALRQYSYYEKPSERRRRKQKERLRNIRKQLKAKNKARTKALARAKVRAKANARKALALDGGGETAAASTSAES
;
A
#
# COMPACT_ATOMS: atom_id res chain seq x y z
N MET A 1 -4.57 -20.68 22.37
CA MET A 1 -3.90 -20.29 21.11
C MET A 1 -2.83 -21.31 20.81
N THR A 2 -2.89 -21.97 19.66
CA THR A 2 -1.88 -22.95 19.25
C THR A 2 -1.16 -22.43 18.00
N ILE A 3 0.15 -22.23 18.07
CA ILE A 3 0.98 -21.89 16.91
C ILE A 3 1.40 -23.19 16.27
N LYS A 4 1.12 -23.34 14.97
CA LYS A 4 1.52 -24.50 14.18
C LYS A 4 2.37 -24.05 13.01
N ILE A 5 3.39 -24.84 12.70
CA ILE A 5 4.29 -24.61 11.57
C ILE A 5 4.47 -25.93 10.89
N THR A 6 4.17 -25.96 9.60
CA THR A 6 4.49 -27.09 8.75
C THR A 6 5.93 -26.93 8.28
N VAL A 7 6.73 -27.96 8.54
CA VAL A 7 8.10 -28.07 8.05
C VAL A 7 8.08 -28.92 6.80
N ARG A 8 8.79 -28.50 5.76
CA ARG A 8 9.02 -29.30 4.56
C ARG A 8 10.44 -29.86 4.59
N ASP A 9 10.67 -30.99 3.93
CA ASP A 9 11.95 -31.73 4.00
C ASP A 9 13.16 -30.92 3.49
N ASN A 10 12.93 -29.91 2.64
CA ASN A 10 13.97 -29.02 2.11
C ASN A 10 14.16 -27.73 2.93
N ASP A 11 13.48 -27.56 4.07
CA ASP A 11 13.62 -26.37 4.90
C ASP A 11 14.82 -26.50 5.85
N SER A 12 15.78 -25.59 5.74
CA SER A 12 16.81 -25.41 6.78
C SER A 12 16.19 -24.99 8.12
N LEU A 13 16.73 -25.48 9.22
CA LEU A 13 16.30 -25.17 10.60
C LEU A 13 16.15 -23.67 10.84
N GLU A 14 17.10 -22.87 10.36
CA GLU A 14 17.04 -21.41 10.52
C GLU A 14 15.83 -20.79 9.85
N THR A 15 15.45 -21.30 8.68
CA THR A 15 14.30 -20.81 7.92
C THR A 15 13.01 -21.09 8.67
N VAL A 16 12.88 -22.28 9.27
CA VAL A 16 11.75 -22.66 10.12
C VAL A 16 11.67 -21.76 11.35
N LEU A 17 12.78 -21.52 12.04
CA LEU A 17 12.85 -20.63 13.21
C LEU A 17 12.46 -19.18 12.86
N LYS A 18 12.90 -18.68 11.71
CA LYS A 18 12.51 -17.35 11.21
C LYS A 18 11.00 -17.28 10.95
N ARG A 19 10.40 -18.32 10.35
CA ARG A 19 8.93 -18.40 10.16
C ARG A 19 8.21 -18.46 11.51
N PHE A 20 8.71 -19.24 12.46
CA PHE A 20 8.15 -19.32 13.81
C PHE A 20 8.12 -17.97 14.50
N LYS A 21 9.25 -17.26 14.49
CA LYS A 21 9.33 -15.91 15.06
C LYS A 21 8.31 -14.97 14.42
N ARG A 22 8.17 -15.00 13.09
CA ARG A 22 7.18 -14.18 12.37
C ARG A 22 5.74 -14.50 12.79
N ILE A 23 5.40 -15.79 12.95
CA ILE A 23 4.06 -16.20 13.39
C ILE A 23 3.83 -15.76 14.83
N CYS A 24 4.76 -15.98 15.76
CA CYS A 24 4.68 -15.49 17.13
C CYS A 24 4.47 -13.97 17.24
N ASP A 25 5.19 -13.23 16.40
CA ASP A 25 5.10 -11.77 16.35
C ASP A 25 3.76 -11.32 15.72
N LYS A 26 3.25 -12.04 14.71
CA LYS A 26 1.95 -11.79 14.06
C LYS A 26 0.77 -12.07 15.00
N GLU A 27 0.81 -13.20 15.71
CA GLU A 27 -0.17 -13.55 16.74
C GLU A 27 -0.07 -12.63 17.96
N GLY A 28 0.98 -11.81 18.04
CA GLY A 28 1.11 -10.77 19.07
C GLY A 28 1.36 -11.33 20.46
N ILE A 29 1.89 -12.56 20.58
CA ILE A 29 2.11 -13.25 21.86
C ILE A 29 3.00 -12.41 22.79
N LYS A 30 4.05 -11.78 22.27
CA LYS A 30 4.90 -10.88 23.07
C LYS A 30 4.16 -9.65 23.60
N LYS A 31 3.17 -9.15 22.86
CA LYS A 31 2.32 -8.04 23.30
C LYS A 31 1.35 -8.52 24.38
N ALA A 32 0.73 -9.69 24.18
CA ALA A 32 -0.13 -10.32 25.15
C ALA A 32 0.61 -10.60 26.47
N LEU A 33 1.81 -11.17 26.42
CA LEU A 33 2.64 -11.45 27.59
C LEU A 33 2.87 -10.20 28.44
N ARG A 34 3.28 -9.08 27.81
CA ARG A 34 3.45 -7.78 28.50
C ARG A 34 2.15 -7.19 29.03
N GLN A 35 1.02 -7.53 28.43
CA GLN A 35 -0.29 -7.06 28.85
C GLN A 35 -0.81 -7.84 30.06
N TYR A 36 -0.43 -9.12 30.19
CA TYR A 36 -0.84 -10.02 31.26
C TYR A 36 0.19 -10.14 32.38
N SER A 37 1.41 -9.60 32.22
CA SER A 37 2.46 -9.70 33.24
C SER A 37 2.15 -8.94 34.53
N TYR A 38 1.11 -8.09 34.54
CA TYR A 38 0.63 -7.39 35.72
C TYR A 38 -0.89 -7.28 35.70
N TYR A 39 -1.52 -7.21 36.87
CA TYR A 39 -2.94 -6.92 36.97
C TYR A 39 -3.22 -5.49 36.49
N GLU A 40 -4.05 -5.36 35.48
CA GLU A 40 -4.54 -4.08 35.01
C GLU A 40 -5.98 -3.87 35.48
N LYS A 41 -6.22 -2.76 36.18
CA LYS A 41 -7.56 -2.35 36.61
C LYS A 41 -8.52 -2.26 35.40
N PRO A 42 -9.80 -2.65 35.53
CA PRO A 42 -10.75 -2.64 34.41
C PRO A 42 -10.93 -1.30 33.70
N SER A 43 -10.76 -0.18 34.42
CA SER A 43 -10.81 1.17 33.85
C SER A 43 -9.62 1.45 32.93
N GLU A 44 -8.41 1.12 33.38
CA GLU A 44 -7.19 1.23 32.58
C GLU A 44 -7.25 0.36 31.33
N ARG A 45 -7.78 -0.87 31.46
CA ARG A 45 -7.99 -1.78 30.33
C ARG A 45 -8.91 -1.18 29.27
N ARG A 46 -10.00 -0.51 29.69
CA ARG A 46 -10.92 0.20 28.78
C ARG A 46 -10.22 1.38 28.10
N ARG A 47 -9.51 2.22 28.88
CA ARG A 47 -8.74 3.37 28.37
C ARG A 47 -7.69 2.96 27.35
N ARG A 48 -6.95 1.88 27.60
CA ARG A 48 -5.95 1.33 26.68
C ARG A 48 -6.58 0.88 25.36
N LYS A 49 -7.68 0.11 25.42
CA LYS A 49 -8.42 -0.36 24.23
C LYS A 49 -8.93 0.81 23.38
N GLN A 50 -9.48 1.84 24.02
CA GLN A 50 -9.95 3.04 23.30
C GLN A 50 -8.79 3.79 22.62
N LYS A 51 -7.67 3.98 23.32
CA LYS A 51 -6.46 4.62 22.76
C LYS A 51 -5.91 3.82 21.56
N GLU A 52 -5.92 2.49 21.64
CA GLU A 52 -5.52 1.61 20.54
C GLU A 52 -6.47 1.74 19.34
N ARG A 53 -7.79 1.72 19.56
CA ARG A 53 -8.79 1.93 18.51
C ARG A 53 -8.59 3.26 17.79
N LEU A 54 -8.43 4.36 18.54
CA LEU A 54 -8.20 5.69 17.97
C LEU A 54 -6.89 5.76 17.18
N ARG A 55 -5.82 5.11 17.66
CA ARG A 55 -4.55 5.01 16.92
C ARG A 55 -4.73 4.27 15.60
N ASN A 56 -5.47 3.18 15.58
CA ASN A 56 -5.72 2.39 14.37
C ASN A 56 -6.54 3.17 13.33
N ILE A 57 -7.60 3.85 13.77
CA ILE A 57 -8.41 4.73 12.91
C ILE A 57 -7.53 5.83 12.29
N ARG A 58 -6.72 6.52 13.10
CA ARG A 58 -5.80 7.57 12.61
C ARG A 58 -4.81 7.04 11.58
N LYS A 59 -4.26 5.84 11.79
CA LYS A 59 -3.35 5.20 10.82
C LYS A 59 -4.06 4.90 9.49
N GLN A 60 -5.28 4.35 9.54
CA GLN A 60 -6.06 4.07 8.34
C GLN A 60 -6.40 5.34 7.56
N LEU A 61 -6.84 6.40 8.25
CA LEU A 61 -7.13 7.69 7.63
C LEU A 61 -5.88 8.30 6.97
N LYS A 62 -4.73 8.28 7.66
CA LYS A 62 -3.46 8.73 7.08
C LYS A 62 -3.08 7.94 5.82
N ALA A 63 -3.25 6.62 5.83
CA ALA A 63 -2.98 5.77 4.67
C ALA A 63 -3.92 6.10 3.49
N LYS A 64 -5.23 6.24 3.74
CA LYS A 64 -6.21 6.64 2.73
C LYS A 64 -5.90 8.01 2.14
N ASN A 65 -5.59 9.00 2.98
CA ASN A 65 -5.22 10.34 2.54
C ASN A 65 -3.95 10.32 1.69
N LYS A 66 -2.91 9.59 2.10
CA LYS A 66 -1.67 9.43 1.32
C LYS A 66 -1.93 8.77 -0.04
N ALA A 67 -2.79 7.74 -0.09
CA ALA A 67 -3.16 7.10 -1.35
C ALA A 67 -3.94 8.06 -2.26
N ARG A 68 -4.90 8.81 -1.69
CA ARG A 68 -5.68 9.83 -2.40
C ARG A 68 -4.79 10.92 -2.97
N THR A 69 -3.90 11.53 -2.17
CA THR A 69 -3.00 12.58 -2.66
C THR A 69 -2.07 12.07 -3.77
N LYS A 70 -1.54 10.85 -3.63
CA LYS A 70 -0.72 10.20 -4.66
C LYS A 70 -1.50 9.93 -5.95
N ALA A 71 -2.75 9.47 -5.84
CA ALA A 71 -3.63 9.24 -6.99
C ALA A 71 -3.97 10.54 -7.73
N LEU A 72 -4.30 11.60 -6.99
CA LEU A 72 -4.57 12.93 -7.55
C LEU A 72 -3.33 13.48 -8.26
N ALA A 73 -2.13 13.34 -7.67
CA ALA A 73 -0.89 13.76 -8.31
C ALA A 73 -0.65 13.00 -9.64
N ARG A 74 -0.83 11.67 -9.64
CA ARG A 74 -0.71 10.84 -10.85
C ARG A 74 -1.73 11.22 -11.93
N ALA A 75 -2.98 11.45 -11.54
CA ALA A 75 -4.04 11.85 -12.46
C ALA A 75 -3.74 13.21 -13.11
N LYS A 76 -3.23 14.19 -12.34
CA LYS A 76 -2.80 15.50 -12.87
C LYS A 76 -1.68 15.36 -13.90
N VAL A 77 -0.67 14.52 -13.63
CA VAL A 77 0.43 14.26 -14.59
C VAL A 77 -0.11 13.62 -15.87
N ARG A 78 -1.02 12.63 -15.75
CA ARG A 78 -1.63 11.95 -16.89
C ARG A 78 -2.51 12.89 -17.72
N ALA A 79 -3.31 13.74 -17.09
CA ALA A 79 -4.11 14.75 -17.76
C ALA A 79 -3.24 15.77 -18.51
N LYS A 80 -2.14 16.24 -17.88
CA LYS A 80 -1.18 17.15 -18.53
C LYS A 80 -0.50 16.50 -19.74
N ALA A 81 -0.13 15.23 -19.65
CA ALA A 81 0.44 14.47 -20.76
C ALA A 81 -0.57 14.26 -21.90
N ASN A 82 -1.82 13.93 -21.57
CA ASN A 82 -2.90 13.77 -22.54
C ASN A 82 -3.20 15.10 -23.26
N ALA A 83 -3.23 16.22 -22.54
CA ALA A 83 -3.43 17.54 -23.12
C ALA A 83 -2.29 17.91 -24.10
N ARG A 84 -1.03 17.65 -23.72
CA ARG A 84 0.14 17.81 -24.61
C ARG A 84 0.04 16.93 -25.86
N LYS A 85 -0.40 15.67 -25.70
CA LYS A 85 -0.57 14.73 -26.80
C LYS A 85 -1.70 15.15 -27.75
N ALA A 86 -2.80 15.68 -27.23
CA ALA A 86 -3.90 16.20 -28.03
C ALA A 86 -3.46 17.39 -28.90
N LEU A 87 -2.71 18.34 -28.31
CA LEU A 87 -2.13 19.48 -29.04
C LEU A 87 -1.16 19.04 -30.15
N ALA A 88 -0.44 17.93 -29.96
CA ALA A 88 0.50 17.41 -30.96
C ALA A 88 -0.18 16.66 -32.11
N LEU A 89 -1.40 16.16 -31.92
CA LEU A 89 -2.16 15.43 -32.94
C LEU A 89 -2.96 16.37 -33.85
N ASP A 90 -3.33 17.56 -33.36
CA ASP A 90 -4.04 18.60 -34.12
C ASP A 90 -3.11 19.33 -35.13
N GLY A 91 -1.79 19.28 -34.92
CA GLY A 91 -0.79 19.85 -35.84
C GLY A 91 -0.38 18.95 -37.02
N GLY A 92 -1.18 17.93 -37.36
CA GLY A 92 -0.81 16.86 -38.29
C GLY A 92 -1.62 16.79 -39.59
N GLY A 93 -2.30 17.86 -40.01
CA GLY A 93 -3.10 17.89 -41.24
C GLY A 93 -2.81 19.12 -42.09
N GLU A 94 -1.78 19.03 -42.96
CA GLU A 94 -1.70 19.62 -44.32
C GLU A 94 -0.24 19.63 -44.80
N THR A 95 0.23 18.51 -45.37
CA THR A 95 1.20 18.50 -46.49
C THR A 95 1.13 17.13 -47.21
N ALA A 96 -0.04 16.78 -47.75
CA ALA A 96 -0.11 15.68 -48.70
C ALA A 96 -1.17 15.96 -49.76
N ALA A 97 -0.70 16.04 -51.01
CA ALA A 97 -1.42 15.96 -52.28
C ALA A 97 -2.03 17.26 -52.88
N ALA A 98 -1.28 17.90 -53.78
CA ALA A 98 -1.69 18.48 -55.08
C ALA A 98 -0.41 19.08 -55.71
N SER A 99 -0.02 18.93 -56.97
CA SER A 99 -0.66 18.42 -58.17
C SER A 99 0.43 18.24 -59.24
N THR A 100 0.31 17.15 -59.99
CA THR A 100 0.88 16.92 -61.32
C THR A 100 0.36 17.95 -62.34
N SER A 101 1.26 18.63 -63.06
CA SER A 101 1.08 19.20 -64.41
C SER A 101 2.45 19.79 -64.83
N ALA A 102 3.19 19.19 -65.75
CA ALA A 102 3.06 19.33 -67.21
C ALA A 102 3.11 20.81 -67.64
N GLU A 103 4.25 21.26 -68.17
CA GLU A 103 4.39 21.95 -69.48
C GLU A 103 5.80 22.53 -69.66
N SER A 104 6.41 22.16 -70.80
CA SER A 104 7.44 22.84 -71.63
C SER A 104 8.64 23.53 -70.97
#